data_AF-A0AAU1V409-F1
#
_entry.id   AF-A0AAU1V409-F1
#
_cell.length_a   1.000
_cell.length_b   1.000
_cell.length_c   1.000
_cell.angle_alpha   90.00
_cell.angle_beta   90.00
_cell.angle_gamma   90.00
#
_symmetry.space_group_name_H-M   'P 1'
#
loop_
_entity.id
_entity.type
_entity.pdbx_description
1 polymer ?
#
loop_
_entity_poly.entity_id
_entity_poly.type
_entity_poly.pdbx_seq_one_letter_code
_entity_poly.pdbx_strand_id
1 'polypeptide(L)'
;MLLAIGDVVRIRSNKALGTVAGIASHRAGNLVDVQMNGNTLRPVRPQDIELVARGFKPMTTGRAIATLLFFLSEWPLRLPTASTSAAWVPTGPRSPSWPSPR
;
A
#
# COMPACT_ATOMS: atom_id res chain seq x y z
N MET A 1 7.57 -7.87 27.52
CA MET A 1 7.96 -7.40 26.18
C MET A 1 6.91 -7.86 25.18
N LEU A 2 6.34 -6.95 24.38
CA LEU A 2 5.31 -7.28 23.38
C LEU A 2 6.02 -7.63 22.07
N LEU A 3 5.93 -8.88 21.65
CA LEU A 3 6.40 -9.36 20.36
C LEU A 3 5.19 -9.57 19.45
N ALA A 4 5.36 -9.27 18.17
CA ALA A 4 4.38 -9.51 17.13
C ALA A 4 4.95 -10.47 16.08
N ILE A 5 4.04 -11.19 15.41
CA ILE A 5 4.40 -11.98 14.24
C ILE A 5 4.97 -11.04 13.16
N GLY A 6 6.12 -11.39 12.60
CA GLY A 6 6.88 -10.56 11.68
C GLY A 6 7.97 -9.69 12.32
N ASP A 7 8.06 -9.66 13.65
CA ASP A 7 9.18 -8.99 14.34
C ASP A 7 10.50 -9.73 14.08
N VAL A 8 11.58 -8.97 13.87
CA VAL A 8 12.93 -9.52 13.76
C VAL A 8 13.56 -9.54 15.15
N VAL A 9 13.90 -10.74 15.60
CA VAL A 9 14.49 -11.00 16.91
C VAL A 9 15.87 -11.62 16.76
N ARG A 10 16.71 -11.37 17.76
CA ARG A 10 18.02 -11.98 17.93
C ARG A 10 17.98 -12.89 19.14
N ILE A 11 18.37 -14.14 18.95
CA ILE A 11 18.48 -15.09 20.06
C ILE A 11 19.79 -14.82 20.78
N ARG A 12 19.72 -14.56 22.09
CA ARG A 12 20.90 -14.20 22.92
C ARG A 12 21.93 -15.32 22.96
N SER A 13 21.48 -16.58 22.96
CA SER A 13 22.34 -17.77 23.09
C SER A 13 23.31 -17.96 21.92
N ASN A 14 22.86 -17.78 20.68
CA ASN A 14 23.67 -18.02 19.48
C ASN A 14 23.88 -16.75 18.63
N LYS A 15 23.40 -15.60 19.10
CA LYS A 15 23.41 -14.31 18.39
C LYS A 15 22.76 -14.33 17.00
N ALA A 16 22.02 -15.39 16.67
CA ALA A 16 21.38 -15.56 15.38
C ALA A 16 20.12 -14.70 15.27
N LEU A 17 19.86 -14.22 14.06
CA LEU A 17 18.67 -13.46 13.72
C LEU A 17 17.59 -14.38 13.16
N GLY A 18 16.34 -14.07 13.49
CA GLY A 18 15.19 -14.72 12.91
C GLY A 18 13.93 -13.88 13.06
N THR A 19 12.87 -14.31 12.40
CA THR A 19 11.59 -13.61 12.39
C THR A 19 10.60 -14.35 13.27
N VAL A 20 9.84 -13.65 14.10
CA VAL A 20 8.77 -14.26 14.90
C VAL A 20 7.69 -14.78 13.97
N ALA A 21 7.51 -16.09 13.92
CA ALA A 21 6.48 -16.76 13.12
C ALA A 21 5.22 -17.05 13.96
N GLY A 22 5.36 -17.26 15.26
CA GLY A 22 4.25 -17.59 16.15
C GLY A 22 4.57 -17.34 17.62
N ILE A 23 3.51 -17.16 18.41
CA ILE A 23 3.61 -17.02 19.86
C ILE A 23 2.60 -17.98 20.46
N ALA A 24 3.09 -18.95 21.22
CA ALA A 24 2.29 -19.96 21.89
C ALA A 24 2.38 -19.79 23.41
N SER A 25 1.23 -19.58 24.06
CA SER A 25 1.16 -19.54 25.52
C SER A 25 0.83 -20.93 26.05
N HIS A 26 1.76 -21.53 26.79
CA HIS A 26 1.55 -22.81 27.47
C HIS A 26 1.41 -22.59 28.98
N ARG A 27 0.83 -23.57 29.70
CA ARG A 27 0.76 -23.53 31.18
C ARG A 27 2.14 -23.42 31.85
N ALA A 28 3.19 -23.90 31.18
CA ALA A 28 4.57 -23.84 31.66
C ALA A 28 5.33 -22.54 31.27
N GLY A 29 4.68 -21.63 30.52
CA GLY A 29 5.26 -20.37 30.07
C GLY A 29 4.99 -20.09 28.60
N ASN A 30 5.37 -18.89 28.17
CA ASN A 30 5.22 -18.45 26.79
C ASN A 30 6.41 -18.92 25.96
N LEU A 31 6.14 -19.45 24.77
CA LEU A 31 7.12 -19.82 23.76
C LEU A 31 6.89 -18.97 22.50
N VAL A 32 7.98 -18.62 21.85
CA VAL A 32 7.99 -17.87 20.59
C VAL A 32 8.66 -18.73 19.54
N ASP A 33 7.93 -19.03 18.48
CA ASP A 33 8.49 -19.72 17.33
C ASP A 33 9.18 -18.70 16.43
N VAL A 34 10.49 -18.85 16.31
CA VAL A 34 11.35 -17.98 15.50
C VAL A 34 11.72 -18.74 14.23
N GLN A 35 11.36 -18.17 13.08
CA GLN A 35 11.82 -18.62 11.78
C GLN A 35 13.24 -18.12 11.55
N MET A 36 14.16 -19.07 11.44
CA MET A 36 15.58 -18.83 11.17
C MET A 36 15.84 -18.84 9.66
N ASN A 37 16.98 -18.29 9.25
CA ASN A 37 17.44 -18.39 7.86
C ASN A 37 17.44 -19.85 7.40
N GLY A 38 16.71 -20.16 6.33
CA GLY A 38 16.49 -21.53 5.84
C GLY A 38 15.16 -22.16 6.30
N ASN A 39 14.13 -21.35 6.61
CA ASN A 39 12.76 -21.76 6.95
C ASN A 39 12.64 -22.69 8.16
N THR A 40 13.70 -22.82 8.96
CA THR A 40 13.67 -23.66 10.17
C THR A 40 12.97 -22.89 11.29
N LEU A 41 11.95 -23.49 11.89
CA LEU A 41 11.26 -22.95 13.06
C LEU A 41 11.93 -23.44 14.33
N ARG A 42 12.26 -22.51 15.22
CA ARG A 42 12.86 -22.83 16.53
C ARG A 42 12.03 -22.20 17.66
N PRO A 43 11.52 -23.01 18.60
CA PRO A 43 10.86 -22.49 19.79
C PRO A 43 11.90 -21.91 20.73
N VAL A 44 11.70 -20.66 21.14
CA VAL A 44 12.59 -19.92 22.05
C VAL A 44 11.75 -19.20 23.11
N ARG A 45 12.29 -19.08 24.33
CA ARG A 45 11.61 -18.34 25.40
C ARG A 45 11.75 -16.83 25.18
N PRO A 46 10.71 -16.02 25.46
CA PRO A 46 10.73 -14.56 25.33
C PRO A 46 11.86 -13.85 26.07
N GLN A 47 12.39 -14.46 27.13
CA GLN A 47 13.48 -13.91 27.94
C GLN A 47 14.85 -14.04 27.28
N ASP A 48 15.00 -14.97 26.33
CA ASP A 48 16.26 -15.29 25.65
C ASP A 48 16.38 -14.62 24.28
N ILE A 49 15.46 -13.70 23.96
CA ILE A 49 15.37 -12.99 22.68
C ILE A 49 15.42 -11.48 22.88
N GLU A 50 16.15 -10.83 22.00
CA GLU A 50 16.28 -9.39 21.90
C GLU A 50 15.61 -8.92 20.61
N LEU A 51 14.74 -7.92 20.70
CA LEU A 51 14.08 -7.35 19.53
C LEU A 51 15.07 -6.46 18.79
N VAL A 52 15.35 -6.81 17.53
CA VAL A 52 16.27 -6.06 16.66
C VAL A 52 15.51 -5.11 15.76
N ALA A 53 14.37 -5.55 15.23
CA ALA A 53 13.46 -4.68 14.50
C ALA A 53 12.02 -5.11 14.74
N ARG A 54 11.12 -4.12 14.85
CA ARG A 54 9.69 -4.41 14.79
C ARG A 54 9.30 -4.66 13.36
N GLY A 55 8.57 -5.75 13.13
CA GLY A 55 7.89 -6.00 11.89
C GLY A 55 6.98 -4.82 11.62
N PHE A 56 7.05 -4.26 10.42
CA PHE A 56 6.07 -3.29 9.98
C PHE A 56 4.70 -3.98 10.03
N LYS A 57 3.91 -3.67 11.05
CA LYS A 57 2.49 -4.01 11.06
C LYS A 57 1.92 -3.37 9.78
N PRO A 58 1.46 -4.16 8.79
CA PRO A 58 0.86 -3.58 7.61
C PRO A 58 -0.23 -2.61 8.10
N MET A 59 -0.18 -1.37 7.60
CA MET A 59 -1.25 -0.40 7.84
C MET A 59 -2.55 -1.15 7.59
N THR A 60 -3.40 -1.20 8.63
CA THR A 60 -4.65 -1.95 8.62
C THR A 60 -5.34 -1.70 7.28
N THR A 61 -5.79 -2.75 6.60
CA THR A 61 -6.46 -2.65 5.29
C THR A 61 -7.54 -1.56 5.31
N GLY A 62 -8.16 -1.31 6.47
CA GLY A 62 -9.09 -0.19 6.69
C GLY A 62 -8.52 1.21 6.46
N ARG A 63 -7.25 1.50 6.81
CA ARG A 63 -6.60 2.79 6.48
C ARG A 63 -6.31 2.91 4.99
N ALA A 64 -5.85 1.83 4.34
CA ALA A 64 -5.64 1.82 2.90
C ALA A 64 -6.96 2.02 2.12
N ILE A 65 -8.04 1.37 2.57
CA ILE A 65 -9.38 1.56 2.02
C ILE A 65 -9.90 2.97 2.29
N ALA A 66 -9.72 3.52 3.51
CA ALA A 66 -10.14 4.88 3.82
C ALA A 66 -9.41 5.92 2.97
N THR A 67 -8.10 5.76 2.74
CA THR A 67 -7.34 6.62 1.82
C THR A 67 -7.83 6.47 0.39
N LEU A 68 -8.07 5.25 -0.09
CA LEU A 68 -8.60 5.02 -1.44
C LEU A 68 -10.00 5.63 -1.62
N LEU A 69 -10.89 5.45 -0.63
CA LEU A 69 -12.22 6.06 -0.60
C LEU A 69 -12.16 7.57 -0.55
N PHE A 70 -11.22 8.15 0.21
CA PHE A 70 -11.01 9.60 0.23
C PHE A 70 -10.66 10.13 -1.16
N PHE A 71 -9.69 9.52 -1.85
CA PHE A 71 -9.32 9.90 -3.22
C PHE A 71 -10.46 9.68 -4.23
N LEU A 72 -11.26 8.62 -4.09
CA LEU A 72 -12.44 8.38 -4.94
C LEU A 72 -13.56 9.39 -4.67
N SER A 73 -13.77 9.79 -3.41
CA SER A 73 -14.81 10.75 -3.02
C SER A 73 -14.44 12.20 -3.37
N GLU A 74 -13.15 12.55 -3.33
CA GLU A 74 -12.63 13.84 -3.81
C GLU A 74 -12.44 13.89 -5.33
N TRP A 75 -12.97 12.92 -6.08
CA TRP A 75 -13.14 13.02 -7.53
C TRP A 75 -14.58 13.40 -7.93
N PRO A 76 -15.18 14.51 -7.45
CA PRO A 76 -16.37 15.02 -8.10
C PRO A 76 -15.92 15.70 -9.41
N LEU A 77 -16.10 14.98 -10.51
CA LEU A 77 -16.66 15.49 -11.75
C LEU A 77 -16.55 17.00 -11.91
N ARG A 78 -15.35 17.49 -12.25
CA ARG A 78 -15.20 18.76 -12.98
C ARG A 78 -15.77 18.51 -14.38
N LEU A 79 -17.09 18.50 -14.47
CA LEU A 79 -17.78 18.74 -15.73
C LEU A 79 -17.31 20.12 -16.20
N PRO A 80 -16.62 20.25 -17.35
CA PRO A 80 -16.54 21.54 -17.99
C PRO A 80 -17.96 21.86 -18.44
N THR A 81 -18.67 22.68 -17.67
CA THR A 81 -19.85 23.38 -18.16
C THR A 81 -19.35 24.34 -19.23
N ALA A 82 -19.31 23.86 -20.48
CA ALA A 82 -19.03 24.67 -21.65
C ALA A 82 -20.20 25.64 -21.84
N SER A 83 -20.16 26.75 -21.12
CA SER A 83 -20.97 27.94 -21.41
C SER A 83 -20.23 28.77 -22.46
N THR A 84 -20.37 28.39 -23.73
CA THR A 84 -20.00 29.29 -24.84
C THR A 84 -20.91 29.04 -26.04
N SER A 85 -22.15 29.52 -25.96
CA SER A 85 -22.95 29.84 -27.16
C SER A 85 -23.01 31.36 -27.29
N ALA A 86 -21.88 31.94 -27.68
CA ALA A 86 -21.81 33.32 -28.15
C ALA A 86 -21.53 33.27 -29.66
N ALA A 87 -22.57 33.61 -30.40
CA ALA A 87 -22.62 34.20 -31.73
C ALA A 87 -21.30 34.30 -32.50
N TRP A 88 -21.25 33.78 -33.73
CA TRP A 88 -20.80 34.53 -34.90
C TRP A 88 -21.33 33.85 -36.17
N VAL A 89 -22.28 34.53 -36.82
CA VAL A 89 -22.75 34.25 -38.18
C VAL A 89 -21.83 35.02 -39.13
N PRO A 90 -21.12 34.37 -40.06
CA PRO A 90 -20.54 35.07 -41.20
C PRO A 90 -21.53 35.02 -42.37
N THR A 91 -22.12 36.17 -42.65
CA THR A 91 -22.81 36.50 -43.89
C THR A 91 -21.85 36.55 -45.08
N GLY A 92 -22.15 35.79 -46.13
CA GLY A 92 -22.03 36.27 -47.51
C GLY A 92 -20.73 36.02 -48.29
N PRO A 93 -20.78 36.13 -49.64
CA PRO A 93 -20.29 35.10 -50.54
C PRO A 93 -19.12 35.56 -51.42
N ARG A 94 -18.23 34.64 -51.83
CA ARG A 94 -17.40 34.83 -53.04
C ARG A 94 -17.18 33.52 -53.80
N SER A 95 -17.78 33.49 -54.98
CA SER A 95 -17.58 32.53 -56.06
C SER A 95 -16.12 32.49 -56.54
N PRO A 96 -15.59 31.31 -56.90
CA PRO A 96 -14.49 31.22 -57.86
C PRO A 96 -15.04 30.89 -59.25
N SER A 97 -14.90 31.85 -60.17
CA SER A 97 -15.09 31.66 -61.60
C SER A 97 -13.98 30.77 -62.17
N TRP A 98 -14.36 29.63 -62.74
CA TRP A 98 -13.49 28.79 -63.55
C TRP A 98 -13.40 29.34 -64.98
N PRO A 99 -12.21 29.43 -65.59
CA PRO A 99 -12.07 29.45 -67.03
C PRO A 99 -11.67 28.06 -67.54
N SER A 100 -12.55 27.44 -68.33
CA SER A 100 -12.21 26.42 -69.34
C SER A 100 -11.88 27.14 -70.67
N PRO A 101 -11.55 26.44 -71.77
CA PRO A 101 -10.44 25.51 -72.05
C PRO A 101 -9.56 26.05 -73.22
N ARG A 102 -8.42 25.40 -73.51
CA ARG A 102 -7.85 25.30 -74.87
C ARG A 102 -7.19 23.96 -75.05
#